data_AF-A0A6A4IG74-F1
#
_entry.id   AF-A0A6A4IG74-F1
#
_cell.length_a   1.000
_cell.length_b   1.000
_cell.length_c   1.000
_cell.angle_alpha   90.00
_cell.angle_beta   90.00
_cell.angle_gamma   90.00
#
_symmetry.space_group_name_H-M   'P 1'
#
loop_
_entity.id
_entity.type
_entity.pdbx_description
1 polymer ?
#
loop_
_entity_poly.entity_id
_entity_poly.type
_entity_poly.pdbx_seq_one_letter_code
_entity_poly.pdbx_strand_id
1 'polypeptide(L)' 'MSSKPAVEYVIFDLDGLMIDSEKIYTDVSTNEILGKYGKEMTWDIKAGCMGKPEKEASLHLLSFFPDIPITSESLIS' A
#
# COMPACT_ATOMS: atom_id res chain seq x y z
N MET A 1 -23.38 -4.63 -33.69
CA MET A 1 -22.64 -5.25 -32.57
C MET A 1 -21.16 -5.18 -32.91
N SER A 2 -20.37 -4.42 -32.16
CA SER A 2 -18.92 -4.29 -32.41
C SER A 2 -18.23 -5.54 -31.88
N SER A 3 -17.61 -6.34 -32.75
CA SER A 3 -16.79 -7.49 -32.34
C SER A 3 -15.56 -6.96 -31.59
N LYS A 4 -15.35 -7.39 -30.35
CA LYS A 4 -14.13 -7.06 -29.62
C LYS A 4 -12.93 -7.65 -30.38
N PRO A 5 -11.80 -6.92 -30.47
CA PRO A 5 -10.60 -7.43 -31.12
C PRO A 5 -10.11 -8.70 -30.41
N ALA A 6 -9.56 -9.64 -31.18
CA ALA A 6 -8.94 -10.84 -30.63
C ALA A 6 -7.71 -10.43 -29.81
N VAL A 7 -7.68 -10.83 -28.53
CA VAL A 7 -6.55 -10.57 -27.64
C VAL A 7 -5.65 -11.80 -27.66
N GLU A 8 -4.42 -11.65 -28.13
CA GLU A 8 -3.44 -12.75 -28.24
C GLU A 8 -2.49 -12.83 -27.03
N TYR A 9 -2.27 -11.71 -26.33
CA TYR A 9 -1.35 -11.60 -25.20
C TYR A 9 -1.92 -10.73 -24.09
N VAL A 10 -1.64 -11.10 -22.85
CA VAL A 10 -2.05 -10.37 -21.64
C VAL A 10 -0.83 -10.17 -20.75
N ILE A 11 -0.63 -8.94 -20.27
CA ILE A 11 0.37 -8.62 -19.25
C ILE A 11 -0.39 -8.49 -17.94
N PHE A 12 -0.03 -9.32 -16.97
CA PHE A 12 -0.60 -9.30 -15.63
C PHE A 12 0.30 -8.49 -14.71
N ASP A 13 -0.32 -7.69 -13.86
CA ASP A 13 0.37 -7.12 -12.72
C ASP A 13 0.67 -8.23 -11.70
N LEU A 14 1.82 -8.14 -11.04
CA LEU A 14 2.26 -9.13 -10.08
C LEU A 14 1.67 -8.83 -8.69
N ASP A 15 1.80 -7.59 -8.26
CA ASP A 15 1.39 -7.10 -6.95
C ASP A 15 -0.10 -6.81 -6.91
N GLY A 16 -0.81 -7.32 -5.89
CA GLY A 16 -2.25 -7.12 -5.73
C GLY A 16 -3.15 -7.93 -6.69
N LEU A 17 -2.57 -8.63 -7.68
CA LEU A 17 -3.31 -9.51 -8.60
C LEU A 17 -2.85 -10.97 -8.54
N MET A 18 -1.55 -11.23 -8.76
CA MET A 18 -1.01 -12.59 -8.66
C MET A 18 -0.57 -12.94 -7.24
N ILE A 19 -0.11 -11.95 -6.48
CA ILE A 19 0.28 -12.08 -5.07
C ILE A 19 -0.53 -11.08 -4.25
N ASP A 20 -1.17 -11.54 -3.18
CA ASP A 20 -1.86 -10.68 -2.20
C ASP A 20 -0.82 -10.02 -1.26
N SER A 21 0.10 -9.25 -1.86
CA SER A 21 1.12 -8.48 -1.15
C SER A 21 0.49 -7.32 -0.36
N GLU A 22 -0.69 -6.85 -0.78
CA GLU A 22 -1.44 -5.78 -0.12
C GLU A 22 -1.84 -6.10 1.32
N LYS A 23 -2.10 -7.38 1.63
CA LYS A 23 -2.43 -7.82 2.98
C LYS A 23 -1.26 -7.66 3.94
N ILE A 24 -0.06 -8.00 3.49
CA ILE A 24 1.16 -7.93 4.31
C ILE A 24 1.48 -6.48 4.66
N TYR A 25 1.43 -5.57 3.68
CA TYR A 25 1.64 -4.15 3.93
C TYR A 25 0.57 -3.57 4.85
N THR A 26 -0.69 -3.96 4.68
CA THR A 26 -1.77 -3.47 5.55
C THR A 26 -1.60 -3.98 6.98
N ASP A 27 -1.33 -5.28 7.15
CA ASP A 27 -1.25 -5.89 8.48
C ASP A 27 0.00 -5.44 9.25
N VAL A 28 1.16 -5.33 8.59
CA VAL A 28 2.41 -4.88 9.22
C VAL A 28 2.36 -3.38 9.53
N SER A 29 1.99 -2.54 8.56
CA SER A 29 1.95 -1.08 8.79
C SER A 29 0.86 -0.68 9.79
N THR A 30 -0.32 -1.32 9.75
CA THR A 30 -1.46 -0.96 10.62
C THR A 30 -1.35 -1.55 12.02
N ASN A 31 -1.14 -2.87 12.14
CA ASN A 31 -1.27 -3.54 13.43
C ASN A 31 0.04 -3.54 14.21
N GLU A 32 1.18 -3.75 13.56
CA GLU A 32 2.46 -3.83 14.28
C GLU A 32 3.13 -2.48 14.51
N ILE A 33 3.01 -1.54 13.57
CA ILE A 33 3.70 -0.26 13.65
C ILE A 33 2.76 0.81 14.19
N LEU A 34 1.68 1.13 13.48
CA LEU A 34 0.72 2.16 13.91
C LEU A 34 -0.03 1.77 15.21
N GLY A 35 -0.32 0.48 15.39
CA GLY A 35 -0.95 -0.06 16.60
C GLY A 35 -0.16 0.24 17.89
N LYS A 36 1.19 0.29 17.84
CA LYS A 36 2.03 0.69 18.99
C LYS A 36 1.79 2.13 19.44
N TYR A 37 1.29 2.98 18.54
CA TYR A 37 0.98 4.38 18.78
C TYR A 37 -0.52 4.63 18.93
N GLY A 38 -1.35 3.57 18.96
CA GLY A 38 -2.81 3.69 19.03
C GLY A 38 -3.43 4.33 17.79
N LYS A 39 -2.76 4.19 16.63
CA LYS A 39 -3.21 4.70 15.34
C LYS A 39 -3.58 3.52 14.43
N GLU A 40 -4.52 3.75 13.52
CA GLU A 40 -4.94 2.77 12.53
C GLU A 40 -4.87 3.37 11.14
N MET A 41 -4.40 2.60 10.16
CA MET A 41 -4.44 2.99 8.76
C MET A 41 -5.85 2.77 8.23
N THR A 42 -6.53 3.87 7.88
CA THR A 42 -7.83 3.79 7.22
C THR A 42 -7.70 3.40 5.76
N TRP A 43 -8.81 2.95 5.17
CA TRP A 43 -8.86 2.62 3.74
C TRP A 43 -8.48 3.82 2.84
N ASP A 44 -8.84 5.05 3.22
CA ASP A 44 -8.51 6.25 2.44
C ASP A 44 -7.00 6.50 2.38
N ILE A 45 -6.30 6.28 3.50
CA ILE A 45 -4.83 6.39 3.57
C ILE A 45 -4.20 5.26 2.74
N LYS A 46 -4.74 4.03 2.86
CA LYS A 46 -4.28 2.87 2.10
C LYS A 46 -4.43 3.11 0.58
N ALA A 47 -5.59 3.58 0.13
CA ALA A 47 -5.85 3.86 -1.28
C ALA A 47 -4.89 4.91 -1.85
N GLY A 48 -4.47 5.90 -1.03
CA GLY A 48 -3.45 6.88 -1.41
C GLY A 48 -2.03 6.30 -1.53
N CYS A 49 -1.75 5.18 -0.86
CA CYS A 49 -0.47 4.46 -0.94
C CYS A 49 -0.39 3.46 -2.11
N MET A 50 -1.52 2.96 -2.61
CA MET A 50 -1.55 1.94 -3.66
C MET A 50 -0.94 2.44 -4.98
N GLY A 51 -0.12 1.60 -5.61
CA GLY A 51 0.58 1.91 -6.86
C GLY A 51 1.75 2.90 -6.72
N LYS A 52 2.07 3.35 -5.50
CA LYS A 52 3.26 4.17 -5.23
C LYS A 52 4.47 3.30 -4.87
N PRO A 53 5.68 3.76 -5.19
CA PRO A 53 6.89 3.18 -4.62
C PRO A 53 6.84 3.20 -3.09
N GLU A 54 7.40 2.17 -2.46
CA GLU A 54 7.36 1.93 -1.01
C GLU A 54 7.79 3.14 -0.17
N LYS A 55 8.82 3.88 -0.63
CA LYS A 55 9.27 5.13 0.01
C LYS A 55 8.23 6.25 -0.05
N GLU A 56 7.56 6.41 -1.19
CA GLU A 56 6.51 7.42 -1.35
C GLU A 56 5.25 7.05 -0.56
N ALA A 57 4.88 5.77 -0.56
CA ALA A 57 3.78 5.25 0.25
C ALA A 57 4.03 5.49 1.75
N SER A 58 5.25 5.23 2.23
CA SER A 58 5.63 5.46 3.63
C SER A 58 5.60 6.95 4.00
N LEU A 59 6.08 7.82 3.12
CA LEU A 59 5.99 9.28 3.33
C LEU A 59 4.53 9.77 3.33
N HIS A 60 3.70 9.23 2.43
CA HIS A 60 2.28 9.55 2.38
C HIS A 60 1.58 9.14 3.68
N LEU A 61 1.83 7.92 4.17
CA LEU A 61 1.32 7.42 5.44
C LEU A 61 1.73 8.31 6.62
N LEU A 62 3.01 8.66 6.72
CA LEU A 62 3.53 9.52 7.80
C LEU A 62 2.95 10.93 7.77
N SER A 63 2.56 11.43 6.59
CA SER A 63 1.93 12.76 6.49
C SER A 63 0.58 12.85 7.23
N PHE A 64 -0.11 11.72 7.44
CA PHE A 64 -1.34 11.65 8.24
C PHE A 64 -1.09 11.51 9.74
N PHE A 65 0.13 11.14 10.14
CA PHE A 65 0.50 10.87 11.53
C PHE A 65 1.75 11.68 11.94
N PRO A 66 1.70 13.02 11.94
CA PRO A 66 2.84 13.87 12.30
C PRO A 66 3.31 13.69 13.75
N ASP A 67 2.46 13.11 14.61
CA ASP A 67 2.74 12.89 16.04
C ASP A 67 3.59 11.63 16.30
N ILE A 68 3.82 10.77 15.29
CA ILE A 68 4.56 9.53 15.47
C ILE A 68 6.05 9.79 15.21
N PRO A 69 6.95 9.48 16.15
CA PRO A 69 8.38 9.66 15.98
C PRO A 69 9.01 8.49 15.20
N ILE A 70 8.49 8.19 14.01
CA ILE A 70 8.99 7.13 13.12
C ILE A 70 9.35 7.72 11.75
N THR A 71 10.47 7.26 11.18
CA THR A 71 10.93 7.68 9.86
C THR A 71 10.48 6.71 8.78
N SER A 72 10.45 7.15 7.53
CA SER A 72 10.13 6.29 6.38
C SER A 72 11.06 5.08 6.29
N GLU A 73 12.34 5.21 6.64
CA GLU A 73 13.26 4.06 6.64
C GLU A 73 12.88 3.00 7.67
N SER A 74 12.37 3.40 8.85
CA SER A 74 11.96 2.46 9.89
C SER A 74 10.62 1.78 9.62
N LEU A 75 9.82 2.31 8.68
CA LEU A 75 8.58 1.69 8.21
C LEU A 75 8.83 0.59 7.18
N ILE A 76 9.95 0.67 6.47
CA ILE A 76 10.30 -0.16 5.31
C ILE A 76 11.34 -1.24 5.67
N SER A 77 12.03 -1.07 6.80
CA SER A 77 13.02 -2.01 7.35
C SER A 77 12.38 -3.08 8.23
#